data_AF-A0AAW4KT98-F1
#
_entry.id   AF-A0AAW4KT98-F1
#
_cell.length_a   1.000
_cell.length_b   1.000
_cell.length_c   1.000
_cell.angle_alpha   90.00
_cell.angle_beta   90.00
_cell.angle_gamma   90.00
#
_symmetry.space_group_name_H-M   'P 1'
#
loop_
_entity.id
_entity.type
_entity.pdbx_description
1 polymer ?
#
loop_
_entity_poly.entity_id
_entity_poly.type
_entity_poly.pdbx_seq_one_letter_code
_entity_poly.pdbx_strand_id
1 'polypeptide(L)' 'MSIVRSDKPFVLAGRTYRSRLLVGTGKYRDMEETRLAIEASGAEIVTFAVRR' A
#
# COMPACT_ATOMS: atom_id res chain seq x y z
N MET A 1 -8.09 -9.14 30.71
CA MET A 1 -8.91 -8.28 29.82
C MET A 1 -8.18 -8.15 28.49
N SER A 2 -8.54 -8.96 27.48
CA SER A 2 -7.88 -8.91 26.17
C SER A 2 -8.42 -7.72 25.38
N ILE A 3 -7.56 -6.78 25.00
CA ILE A 3 -7.94 -5.68 24.12
C ILE A 3 -7.98 -6.25 22.70
N VAL A 4 -9.13 -6.74 22.27
CA VAL A 4 -9.35 -7.08 20.87
C VAL A 4 -9.30 -5.76 20.10
N ARG A 5 -8.23 -5.53 19.34
CA ARG A 5 -8.13 -4.38 18.44
C ARG A 5 -9.17 -4.58 17.33
N SER A 6 -10.29 -3.87 17.42
CA SER A 6 -11.26 -3.80 16.32
C SER A 6 -10.59 -3.18 15.11
N ASP A 7 -10.63 -3.88 13.98
CA ASP A 7 -10.09 -3.38 12.72
C ASP A 7 -10.96 -2.22 12.22
N LYS A 8 -10.39 -1.02 12.15
CA LYS A 8 -11.07 0.20 11.73
C LYS A 8 -10.65 0.60 10.32
N PRO A 9 -11.53 1.14 9.48
CA PRO A 9 -11.13 1.60 8.14
C PRO A 9 -9.93 2.58 8.21
N PHE A 10 -8.97 2.44 7.29
CA PHE A 10 -7.85 3.38 7.20
C PHE A 10 -8.30 4.60 6.39
N VAL A 11 -8.42 5.76 7.04
CA VAL A 11 -8.85 7.00 6.37
C VAL A 11 -7.66 7.94 6.25
N LEU A 12 -7.31 8.33 5.02
CA LEU A 12 -6.25 9.29 4.73
C LEU A 12 -6.79 10.36 3.78
N ALA A 13 -6.69 11.63 4.20
CA ALA A 13 -7.19 12.79 3.45
C ALA A 13 -8.66 12.64 2.95
N GLY A 14 -9.53 12.09 3.80
CA GLY A 14 -10.96 11.88 3.48
C GLY A 14 -11.25 10.67 2.59
N ARG A 15 -10.24 9.91 2.16
CA ARG A 15 -10.42 8.66 1.41
C ARG A 15 -10.24 7.45 2.32
N THR A 16 -11.11 6.46 2.16
CA THR A 16 -11.06 5.21 2.93
C THR A 16 -10.33 4.13 2.13
N TYR A 17 -9.43 3.43 2.81
CA TYR A 17 -8.63 2.32 2.32
C TYR A 17 -8.85 1.11 3.24
N ARG A 18 -8.86 -0.08 2.64
CA ARG A 18 -8.91 -1.36 3.34
C ARG A 18 -7.50 -1.86 3.64
N SER A 19 -6.58 -1.69 2.70
CA SER A 19 -5.19 -2.08 2.85
C SER A 19 -4.44 -1.12 3.77
N ARG A 20 -3.65 -1.69 4.69
CA ARG A 20 -2.71 -0.95 5.55
C ARG A 20 -1.27 -1.04 5.06
N LEU A 21 -1.06 -1.66 3.90
CA LEU A 21 0.25 -1.84 3.29
C LEU A 21 0.44 -0.79 2.20
N LEU A 22 1.38 0.11 2.42
CA LEU A 22 1.83 1.08 1.44
C LEU A 22 3.06 0.52 0.74
N VAL A 23 3.10 0.58 -0.60
CA VAL A 23 4.20 0.02 -1.41
C VAL A 23 4.96 1.14 -2.11
N GLY A 24 6.29 1.04 -2.16
CA GLY A 24 7.15 1.91 -2.96
C GLY A 24 7.70 1.17 -4.17
N THR A 25 7.87 1.86 -5.30
CA THR A 25 8.27 1.23 -6.58
C THR A 25 9.77 1.30 -6.88
N GLY A 26 10.59 1.85 -5.99
CA GLY A 26 11.98 2.23 -6.32
C GLY A 26 13.02 1.11 -6.44
N LYS A 27 12.66 -0.15 -6.17
CA LYS A 27 13.63 -1.28 -6.10
C LYS A 27 13.26 -2.51 -6.94
N TYR A 28 12.15 -2.47 -7.66
CA TYR A 28 11.81 -3.56 -8.57
C TYR A 28 12.73 -3.55 -9.79
N ARG A 29 13.03 -4.74 -10.31
CA ARG A 29 13.86 -4.98 -11.49
C ARG A 29 13.28 -4.31 -12.73
N ASP A 30 11.97 -4.43 -12.89
CA ASP A 30 11.23 -3.91 -14.03
C ASP A 30 9.75 -3.63 -13.68
N MET A 31 9.01 -3.15 -14.68
CA MET A 31 7.60 -2.77 -14.52
C MET A 31 6.68 -3.97 -14.35
N GLU A 32 7.04 -5.14 -14.89
CA GLU A 32 6.20 -6.33 -14.76
C GLU A 32 6.33 -6.91 -13.34
N GLU A 33 7.54 -6.95 -12.79
CA GLU A 33 7.76 -7.30 -11.38
C GLU A 33 7.03 -6.32 -10.45
N THR A 34 7.09 -5.01 -10.75
CA THR A 34 6.35 -3.99 -9.99
C THR A 34 4.84 -4.26 -10.01
N ARG A 35 4.27 -4.56 -11.19
CA ARG A 35 2.84 -4.85 -11.38
C ARG A 35 2.43 -6.08 -10.56
N LEU A 36 3.16 -7.18 -10.70
CA LEU A 36 2.91 -8.43 -9.99
C LEU A 36 3.03 -8.25 -8.47
N ALA A 37 4.02 -7.49 -8.00
CA ALA A 37 4.19 -7.24 -6.57
C ALA A 37 3.06 -6.38 -5.99
N ILE A 38 2.61 -5.35 -6.70
CA ILE A 38 1.48 -4.52 -6.27
C ILE A 38 0.20 -5.38 -6.19
N GLU A 39 -0.08 -6.16 -7.23
CA GLU A 39 -1.25 -7.06 -7.28
C GLU A 39 -1.24 -8.07 -6.12
N ALA A 40 -0.13 -8.78 -5.93
CA ALA A 40 0.01 -9.75 -4.86
C ALA A 40 -0.07 -9.13 -3.46
N SER A 41 0.41 -7.90 -3.29
CA SER A 41 0.40 -7.19 -2.00
C SER A 41 -0.98 -6.65 -1.60
N GLY A 42 -1.90 -6.46 -2.55
CA GLY A 42 -3.17 -5.79 -2.31
C GLY A 42 -3.01 -4.35 -1.84
N ALA A 43 -1.89 -3.70 -2.14
CA ALA A 43 -1.65 -2.31 -1.75
C ALA A 43 -2.56 -1.36 -2.54
N GLU A 44 -3.29 -0.51 -1.81
CA GLU A 44 -4.18 0.50 -2.40
C GLU A 44 -3.49 1.87 -2.52
N ILE A 45 -2.29 2.01 -1.94
CA ILE A 45 -1.47 3.23 -1.99
C ILE A 45 -0.06 2.83 -2.43
N VAL A 46 0.38 3.42 -3.55
CA VAL A 46 1.71 3.21 -4.14
C VAL A 46 2.45 4.53 -4.23
N THR A 47 3.73 4.54 -3.85
CA THR A 47 4.60 5.72 -3.89
C THR A 47 5.71 5.56 -4.93
N PHE A 48 6.09 6.68 -5.54
CA PHE A 48 7.19 6.76 -6.48
C PHE A 48 8.02 8.02 -6.20
N ALA A 49 9.29 7.98 -6.56
CA ALA A 49 10.18 9.13 -6.44
C ALA A 49 10.11 9.97 -7.72
N VAL A 50 9.75 11.25 -7.58
CA VAL A 50 9.91 12.24 -8.66
C VAL A 50 11.38 12.67 -8.71
N ARG A 51 11.96 12.73 -9.91
CA ARG A 51 13.35 13.14 -10.16
C ARG A 51 13.37 14.30 -11.17
N ARG A 52 14.42 15.13 -11.13
CA ARG A 52 14.60 16.29 -12.02
C ARG A 52 14.76 15.88 -13.49
#